data_AF-A0A1H4MBN3-F1
#
_entry.id   AF-A0A1H4MBN3-F1
#
_cell.length_a   1.000
_cell.length_b   1.000
_cell.length_c   1.000
_cell.angle_alpha   90.00
_cell.angle_beta   90.00
_cell.angle_gamma   90.00
#
_symmetry.space_group_name_H-M   'P 1'
#
loop_
_entity.id
_entity.type
_entity.pdbx_description
1 polymer ?
#
loop_
_entity_poly.entity_id
_entity_poly.type
_entity_poly.pdbx_seq_one_letter_code
_entity_poly.pdbx_strand_id
1 'polypeptide(L)'
;MADNLREFYHSLNREEADLAADIAADRLGLLMRIAINELDLDFEGVHLINTVGDANHERWYIMRIGVIRIIKLAMQAHQQFEAPTLTFQRDLRYSLSVLSLIRKVGTIEHGRRVAQSVTVKSGRIERLPDCFHIVLPSQLIDLELHERELERYHVAQQRAMFANDYEALIGSKIGDEVRALLTELVYPFRDHFIGYEADPALDFYFFGHAYNEIMLAKGFDTFHFSTIFGGITFSNYKLAAMFIVSIGMKHRAFVRALMDKRPTIRIEDILTVSVATDGFLEGLREFINEFGKRFGGHVPVTDKDVRIIFDVLSVNRRNLALLDRPGAPIPPLIQCSDDHVIRPLAGATSDEVMLFLLNSLQHSFPKDYDRAQRTREGAMQRAVESTLRPLLPELEFRGNVKLRQSGKVLTDLDLVVIEPSTDRVVLIQLKHQDPYGADLATMQARTGRLNQQVSDWLRKVRSWFAAASTSEVRATLRLPSSMTSPVVSLLALTRHYAHSLRLVVDGNDAVFSNWSQLVTAVERLQERGEPVPTVDDLLDELRILSVPEEEHYLPEPPSDWTVGSLRFTIEQERD
;
A
#
# COMPACT_ATOMS: atom_id res chain seq x y z
N MET A 1 -13.48 -22.55 -21.28
CA MET A 1 -12.77 -21.58 -20.42
C MET A 1 -13.57 -21.24 -19.16
N ALA A 2 -14.78 -20.67 -19.25
CA ALA A 2 -15.58 -20.30 -18.07
C ALA A 2 -15.93 -21.50 -17.15
N ASP A 3 -16.25 -22.66 -17.73
CA ASP A 3 -16.59 -23.86 -16.95
C ASP A 3 -15.37 -24.47 -16.24
N ASN A 4 -14.23 -24.58 -16.92
CA ASN A 4 -12.96 -25.03 -16.31
C ASN A 4 -12.52 -24.13 -15.16
N LEU A 5 -12.62 -22.81 -15.35
CA LEU A 5 -12.27 -21.84 -14.32
C LEU A 5 -13.21 -21.93 -13.10
N ARG A 6 -14.52 -22.07 -13.34
CA ARG A 6 -15.51 -22.28 -12.27
C ARG A 6 -15.21 -23.56 -11.49
N GLU A 7 -14.90 -24.65 -12.20
CA GLU A 7 -14.55 -25.92 -11.57
C GLU A 7 -13.24 -25.86 -10.79
N PHE A 8 -12.25 -25.12 -11.28
CA PHE A 8 -11.00 -24.87 -10.55
C PHE A 8 -11.28 -24.15 -9.23
N TYR A 9 -12.07 -23.08 -9.24
CA TYR A 9 -12.51 -22.41 -8.00
C TYR A 9 -13.29 -23.33 -7.06
N HIS A 10 -14.18 -24.18 -7.59
CA HIS A 10 -14.87 -25.17 -6.77
C HIS A 10 -13.90 -26.17 -6.12
N SER A 11 -12.85 -26.58 -6.83
CA SER A 11 -11.84 -27.50 -6.32
C SER A 11 -11.00 -26.82 -5.23
N LEU A 12 -10.53 -25.58 -5.45
CA LEU A 12 -9.83 -24.77 -4.44
C LEU A 12 -10.68 -24.58 -3.17
N ASN A 13 -11.97 -24.29 -3.32
CA ASN A 13 -12.88 -24.10 -2.18
C ASN A 13 -13.14 -25.40 -1.42
N ARG A 14 -13.12 -26.56 -2.08
CA ARG A 14 -13.25 -27.87 -1.44
C ARG A 14 -12.04 -28.18 -0.57
N GLU A 15 -10.84 -28.03 -1.12
CA GLU A 15 -9.58 -28.22 -0.39
C GLU A 15 -9.48 -27.28 0.81
N GLU A 16 -9.93 -26.03 0.67
CA GLU A 16 -9.97 -25.11 1.81
C GLU A 16 -10.98 -25.55 2.87
N ALA A 17 -12.15 -26.07 2.49
CA ALA A 17 -13.15 -26.52 3.46
C ALA A 17 -12.62 -27.67 4.33
N ASP A 18 -11.85 -28.59 3.74
CA ASP A 18 -11.21 -29.69 4.47
C ASP A 18 -10.16 -29.15 5.46
N LEU A 19 -9.29 -28.23 5.02
CA LEU A 19 -8.31 -27.59 5.91
C LEU A 19 -8.96 -26.73 7.00
N ALA A 20 -10.08 -26.07 6.68
CA ALA A 20 -10.83 -25.28 7.64
C ALA A 20 -11.43 -26.16 8.74
N ALA A 21 -11.83 -27.39 8.43
CA ALA A 21 -12.29 -28.35 9.43
C ALA A 21 -11.16 -28.76 10.39
N ASP A 22 -9.94 -28.98 9.87
CA ASP A 22 -8.75 -29.24 10.69
C ASP A 22 -8.40 -28.05 11.60
N ILE A 23 -8.45 -26.82 11.05
CA ILE A 23 -8.21 -25.60 11.82
C ILE A 23 -9.28 -25.42 12.91
N ALA A 24 -10.54 -25.74 12.62
CA ALA A 24 -11.65 -25.64 13.57
C ALA A 24 -11.57 -26.64 14.74
N ALA A 25 -10.67 -27.63 14.68
CA ALA A 25 -10.40 -28.50 15.81
C ALA A 25 -9.53 -27.80 16.89
N ASP A 26 -8.79 -26.75 16.52
CA ASP A 26 -7.92 -26.00 17.43
C ASP A 26 -8.68 -24.91 18.21
N ARG A 27 -9.27 -25.34 19.32
CA ARG A 27 -10.01 -24.43 20.22
C ARG A 27 -9.12 -23.46 21.00
N LEU A 28 -7.81 -23.69 21.03
CA LEU A 28 -6.86 -22.83 21.75
C LEU A 28 -6.40 -21.65 20.88
N GLY A 29 -6.50 -21.76 19.55
CA GLY A 29 -5.90 -20.79 18.62
C GLY A 29 -4.38 -20.95 18.49
N LEU A 30 -3.86 -22.13 18.84
CA LEU A 30 -2.45 -22.47 18.78
C LEU A 30 -1.89 -22.45 17.35
N LEU A 31 -2.61 -23.01 16.38
CA LEU A 31 -2.21 -23.05 14.96
C LEU A 31 -2.05 -21.64 14.41
N MET A 32 -3.03 -20.77 14.68
CA MET A 32 -2.97 -19.35 14.29
C MET A 32 -1.79 -18.64 14.94
N ARG A 33 -1.58 -18.85 16.24
CA ARG A 33 -0.47 -18.22 16.97
C ARG A 33 0.89 -18.67 16.44
N ILE A 34 1.09 -19.97 16.20
CA ILE A 34 2.33 -20.50 15.60
C ILE A 34 2.52 -19.91 14.20
N ALA A 35 1.46 -19.81 13.40
CA ALA A 35 1.55 -19.27 12.05
C ALA A 35 2.05 -17.82 12.03
N ILE A 36 1.56 -16.98 12.96
CA ILE A 36 2.04 -15.60 13.13
C ILE A 36 3.51 -15.59 13.59
N ASN A 37 3.90 -16.45 14.54
CA ASN A 37 5.29 -16.53 14.99
C ASN A 37 6.25 -16.93 13.86
N GLU A 38 5.88 -17.91 13.02
CA GLU A 38 6.71 -18.32 11.89
C GLU A 38 6.77 -17.22 10.80
N LEU A 39 5.70 -16.43 10.61
CA LEU A 39 5.73 -15.27 9.71
C LEU A 39 6.72 -14.21 10.18
N ASP A 40 6.71 -13.86 11.46
CA ASP A 40 7.64 -12.87 12.03
C ASP A 40 9.09 -13.37 12.00
N LEU A 41 9.31 -14.68 12.21
CA LEU A 41 10.63 -15.29 12.08
C LEU A 41 11.14 -15.26 10.64
N ASP A 42 10.28 -15.54 9.66
CA ASP A 42 10.61 -15.45 8.24
C ASP A 42 10.94 -14.00 7.84
N PHE A 43 10.12 -13.06 8.29
CA PHE A 43 10.29 -11.62 8.08
C PHE A 43 11.64 -11.12 8.64
N GLU A 44 11.98 -11.45 9.89
CA GLU A 44 13.26 -11.04 10.48
C GLU A 44 14.44 -11.71 9.75
N GLY A 45 14.29 -12.98 9.35
CA GLY A 45 15.30 -13.70 8.59
C GLY A 45 15.65 -13.02 7.26
N VAL A 46 14.65 -12.56 6.50
CA VAL A 46 14.87 -11.80 5.25
C VAL A 46 15.64 -10.51 5.52
N HIS A 47 15.34 -9.80 6.61
CA HIS A 47 16.04 -8.58 6.96
C HIS A 47 17.48 -8.76 7.48
N LEU A 48 17.88 -9.98 7.82
CA LEU A 48 19.25 -10.31 8.26
C LEU A 48 20.15 -10.76 7.11
N ILE A 49 19.60 -11.04 5.92
CA ILE A 49 20.36 -11.54 4.76
C ILE A 49 20.69 -10.40 3.80
N ASN A 50 21.97 -10.29 3.40
CA ASN A 50 22.45 -9.22 2.51
C ASN A 50 21.98 -9.37 1.04
N THR A 51 21.59 -10.58 0.62
CA THR A 51 21.08 -10.87 -0.74
C THR A 51 19.88 -11.83 -0.69
N VAL A 52 18.70 -11.34 -1.07
CA VAL A 52 17.46 -12.13 -1.11
C VAL A 52 17.31 -12.76 -2.49
N GLY A 53 17.43 -14.08 -2.60
CA GLY A 53 17.19 -14.82 -3.86
C GLY A 53 15.71 -15.09 -4.15
N ASP A 54 15.40 -15.57 -5.35
CA ASP A 54 14.02 -15.82 -5.80
C ASP A 54 13.25 -16.80 -4.91
N ALA A 55 13.92 -17.87 -4.46
CA ALA A 55 13.31 -18.85 -3.54
C ALA A 55 12.89 -18.22 -2.19
N ASN A 56 13.59 -17.19 -1.72
CA ASN A 56 13.21 -16.47 -0.50
C ASN A 56 11.97 -15.60 -0.75
N HIS A 57 11.88 -14.96 -1.92
CA HIS A 57 10.71 -14.19 -2.32
C HIS A 57 9.46 -15.07 -2.47
N GLU A 58 9.60 -16.23 -3.11
CA GLU A 58 8.50 -17.19 -3.26
C GLU A 58 8.04 -17.73 -1.90
N ARG A 59 9.00 -18.10 -1.04
CA ARG A 59 8.70 -18.53 0.33
C ARG A 59 7.97 -17.44 1.11
N TRP A 60 8.48 -16.21 1.12
CA TRP A 60 7.85 -15.07 1.79
C TRP A 60 6.42 -14.83 1.26
N TYR A 61 6.25 -14.88 -0.06
CA TYR A 61 4.94 -14.74 -0.71
C TYR A 61 3.94 -15.79 -0.23
N ILE A 62 4.31 -17.08 -0.24
CA ILE A 62 3.45 -18.18 0.21
C ILE A 62 3.17 -18.08 1.72
N MET A 63 4.21 -17.77 2.52
CA MET A 63 4.07 -17.56 3.96
C MET A 63 3.04 -16.47 4.26
N ARG A 64 3.18 -15.31 3.62
CA ARG A 64 2.28 -14.17 3.82
C ARG A 64 0.83 -14.52 3.53
N ILE A 65 0.53 -15.00 2.32
CA ILE A 65 -0.87 -15.25 1.93
C ILE A 65 -1.48 -16.43 2.72
N GLY A 66 -0.67 -17.44 3.05
CA GLY A 66 -1.12 -18.58 3.86
C GLY A 66 -1.45 -18.20 5.29
N VAL A 67 -0.58 -17.41 5.95
CA VAL A 67 -0.78 -16.97 7.35
C VAL A 67 -2.00 -16.06 7.47
N ILE A 68 -2.16 -15.09 6.56
CA ILE A 68 -3.35 -14.21 6.52
C ILE A 68 -4.63 -15.05 6.44
N ARG A 69 -4.64 -16.07 5.58
CA ARG A 69 -5.81 -16.92 5.43
C ARG A 69 -6.06 -17.82 6.64
N ILE A 70 -5.00 -18.34 7.28
CA ILE A 70 -5.12 -19.08 8.55
C ILE A 70 -5.73 -18.21 9.66
N ILE A 71 -5.30 -16.95 9.79
CA ILE A 71 -5.87 -16.00 10.78
C ILE A 71 -7.39 -15.91 10.56
N LYS A 72 -7.82 -15.69 9.32
CA LYS A 72 -9.24 -15.63 8.98
C LYS A 72 -9.97 -16.94 9.35
N LEU A 73 -9.49 -18.08 8.87
CA LEU A 73 -10.16 -19.37 9.08
C LEU A 73 -10.27 -19.71 10.58
N ALA A 74 -9.19 -19.51 11.35
CA ALA A 74 -9.19 -19.75 12.79
C ALA A 74 -10.17 -18.84 13.55
N MET A 75 -10.21 -17.55 13.21
CA MET A 75 -11.12 -16.59 13.85
C MET A 75 -12.59 -16.78 13.44
N GLN A 76 -12.84 -17.32 12.24
CA GLN A 76 -14.19 -17.69 11.79
C GLN A 76 -14.70 -18.97 12.46
N ALA A 77 -13.83 -19.93 12.75
CA ALA A 77 -14.20 -21.23 13.31
C ALA A 77 -14.73 -21.14 14.76
N HIS A 78 -14.27 -20.15 15.53
CA HIS A 78 -14.59 -20.02 16.95
C HIS A 78 -15.05 -18.62 17.31
N GLN A 79 -16.15 -18.49 18.06
CA GLN A 79 -16.56 -17.19 18.61
C GLN A 79 -15.56 -16.63 19.64
N GLN A 80 -14.89 -17.52 20.37
CA GLN A 80 -13.80 -17.23 21.30
C GLN A 80 -12.89 -18.46 21.39
N PHE A 81 -11.60 -18.23 21.64
CA PHE A 81 -10.67 -19.32 21.94
C PHE A 81 -10.74 -19.68 23.44
N GLU A 82 -10.45 -20.93 23.78
CA GLU A 82 -10.42 -21.40 25.17
C GLU A 82 -9.27 -20.77 25.96
N ALA A 83 -8.20 -20.37 25.28
CA ALA A 83 -7.12 -19.56 25.83
C ALA A 83 -7.21 -18.13 25.25
N PRO A 84 -7.36 -17.09 26.08
CA PRO A 84 -7.44 -15.70 25.60
C PRO A 84 -6.11 -15.21 25.01
N THR A 85 -4.99 -15.77 25.50
CA THR A 85 -3.62 -15.44 25.09
C THR A 85 -2.73 -16.66 25.17
N LEU A 86 -1.87 -16.84 24.17
CA LEU A 86 -0.90 -17.92 24.12
C LEU A 86 0.53 -17.35 24.01
N THR A 87 1.38 -17.74 24.95
CA THR A 87 2.83 -17.51 24.93
C THR A 87 3.50 -18.84 25.23
N PHE A 88 4.34 -19.31 24.30
CA PHE A 88 5.01 -20.61 24.39
C PHE A 88 6.32 -20.55 23.62
N GLN A 89 7.23 -21.42 24.00
CA GLN A 89 8.48 -21.61 23.27
C GLN A 89 8.23 -22.37 21.97
N ARG A 90 8.94 -22.01 20.90
CA ARG A 90 8.88 -22.73 19.63
C ARG A 90 9.28 -24.18 19.80
N ASP A 91 8.43 -25.07 19.29
CA ASP A 91 8.66 -26.51 19.19
C ASP A 91 8.54 -26.92 17.72
N LEU A 92 9.62 -27.48 17.18
CA LEU A 92 9.71 -27.85 15.77
C LEU A 92 8.63 -28.85 15.34
N ARG A 93 8.10 -29.68 16.24
CA ARG A 93 7.03 -30.65 15.90
C ARG A 93 5.75 -29.92 15.48
N TYR A 94 5.39 -28.86 16.22
CA TYR A 94 4.22 -28.05 15.90
C TYR A 94 4.52 -27.07 14.77
N SER A 95 5.69 -26.42 14.79
CA SER A 95 6.11 -25.50 13.71
C SER A 95 6.14 -26.17 12.35
N LEU A 96 6.70 -27.38 12.21
CA LEU A 96 6.72 -28.10 10.93
C LEU A 96 5.32 -28.44 10.43
N SER A 97 4.41 -28.80 11.35
CA SER A 97 3.01 -29.09 11.03
C SER A 97 2.29 -27.83 10.54
N VAL A 98 2.51 -26.70 11.21
CA VAL A 98 1.92 -25.41 10.86
C VAL A 98 2.53 -24.83 9.57
N LEU A 99 3.83 -24.98 9.35
CA LEU A 99 4.47 -24.61 8.08
C LEU A 99 3.90 -25.42 6.90
N SER A 100 3.61 -26.71 7.11
CA SER A 100 2.89 -27.52 6.12
C SER A 100 1.49 -26.99 5.85
N LEU A 101 0.75 -26.59 6.90
CA LEU A 101 -0.57 -25.97 6.77
C LEU A 101 -0.49 -24.62 6.03
N ILE A 102 0.46 -23.74 6.39
CA ILE A 102 0.71 -22.47 5.71
C ILE A 102 0.97 -22.71 4.23
N ARG A 103 1.80 -23.69 3.88
CA ARG A 103 2.05 -24.04 2.48
C ARG A 103 0.77 -24.46 1.76
N LYS A 104 -0.03 -25.36 2.34
CA LYS A 104 -1.29 -25.83 1.72
C LYS A 104 -2.28 -24.68 1.50
N VAL A 105 -2.53 -23.88 2.53
CA VAL A 105 -3.44 -22.73 2.45
C VAL A 105 -2.89 -21.67 1.49
N GLY A 106 -1.58 -21.43 1.52
CA GLY A 106 -0.91 -20.51 0.59
C GLY A 106 -0.98 -20.98 -0.86
N THR A 107 -0.88 -22.28 -1.13
CA THR A 107 -1.09 -22.85 -2.47
C THR A 107 -2.53 -22.62 -2.97
N ILE A 108 -3.53 -22.71 -2.09
CA ILE A 108 -4.92 -22.40 -2.46
C ILE A 108 -5.07 -20.92 -2.80
N GLU A 109 -4.54 -20.02 -1.98
CA GLU A 109 -4.57 -18.57 -2.23
C GLU A 109 -3.80 -18.18 -3.50
N HIS A 110 -2.66 -18.83 -3.76
CA HIS A 110 -1.92 -18.68 -5.00
C HIS A 110 -2.76 -19.13 -6.21
N GLY A 111 -3.41 -20.29 -6.14
CA GLY A 111 -4.34 -20.76 -7.17
C GLY A 111 -5.48 -19.76 -7.44
N ARG A 112 -6.05 -19.16 -6.40
CA ARG A 112 -7.08 -18.10 -6.54
C ARG A 112 -6.54 -16.87 -7.27
N ARG A 113 -5.32 -16.44 -6.94
CA ARG A 113 -4.64 -15.30 -7.58
C ARG A 113 -4.35 -15.58 -9.06
N VAL A 114 -3.87 -16.77 -9.39
CA VAL A 114 -3.60 -17.17 -10.79
C VAL A 114 -4.91 -17.26 -11.58
N ALA A 115 -5.97 -17.82 -10.99
CA ALA A 115 -7.30 -17.85 -11.60
C ALA A 115 -7.87 -16.44 -11.87
N GLN A 116 -7.58 -15.46 -11.01
CA GLN A 116 -7.92 -14.05 -11.25
C GLN A 116 -7.18 -13.52 -12.48
N SER A 117 -5.90 -13.82 -12.65
CA SER A 117 -5.13 -13.45 -13.84
C SER A 117 -5.70 -14.05 -15.13
N VAL A 118 -6.12 -15.32 -15.11
CA VAL A 118 -6.76 -15.99 -16.27
C VAL A 118 -8.09 -15.34 -16.65
N THR A 119 -8.88 -14.91 -15.66
CA THR A 119 -10.21 -14.29 -15.88
C THR A 119 -10.12 -13.02 -16.74
N VAL A 120 -8.98 -12.34 -16.72
CA VAL A 120 -8.77 -11.04 -17.38
C VAL A 120 -8.24 -11.17 -18.82
N LYS A 121 -8.40 -12.36 -19.41
CA LYS A 121 -8.03 -12.73 -20.80
C LYS A 121 -6.53 -12.81 -21.07
N SER A 122 -5.70 -12.84 -20.03
CA SER A 122 -4.25 -12.99 -20.17
C SER A 122 -3.81 -14.46 -20.23
N GLY A 123 -4.63 -15.44 -19.85
CA GLY A 123 -4.22 -16.86 -19.89
C GLY A 123 -5.35 -17.81 -20.27
N ARG A 124 -5.02 -19.09 -20.44
CA ARG A 124 -5.97 -20.19 -20.61
C ARG A 124 -5.87 -21.19 -19.47
N ILE A 125 -7.00 -21.82 -19.15
CA ILE A 125 -7.07 -22.92 -18.20
C ILE A 125 -7.75 -24.12 -18.84
N GLU A 126 -7.06 -25.24 -18.80
CA GLU A 126 -7.48 -26.52 -19.33
C GLU A 126 -7.57 -27.53 -18.20
N ARG A 127 -8.62 -28.36 -18.22
CA ARG A 127 -8.75 -29.47 -17.29
C ARG A 127 -8.21 -30.72 -17.95
N LEU A 128 -7.15 -31.28 -17.38
CA LEU A 128 -6.61 -32.58 -17.71
C LEU A 128 -7.19 -33.63 -16.75
N PRO A 129 -7.04 -34.95 -17.02
CA PRO A 129 -7.61 -36.00 -16.17
C PRO A 129 -7.24 -35.87 -14.68
N ASP A 130 -5.98 -35.49 -14.39
CA ASP A 130 -5.42 -35.48 -13.03
C ASP A 130 -4.94 -34.08 -12.58
N CYS A 131 -5.12 -33.02 -13.39
CA CYS A 131 -4.70 -31.66 -13.01
C CYS A 131 -5.41 -30.56 -13.80
N PHE A 132 -5.27 -29.32 -13.32
CA PHE A 132 -5.57 -28.13 -14.11
C PHE A 132 -4.28 -27.58 -14.71
N HIS A 133 -4.25 -27.42 -16.02
CA HIS A 133 -3.14 -26.81 -16.74
C HIS A 133 -3.45 -25.36 -17.04
N ILE A 134 -2.65 -24.47 -16.46
CA ILE A 134 -2.79 -23.03 -16.61
C ILE A 134 -1.64 -22.54 -17.48
N VAL A 135 -1.99 -21.86 -18.57
CA VAL A 135 -1.02 -21.29 -19.50
C VAL A 135 -1.18 -19.78 -19.48
N LEU A 136 -0.13 -19.09 -19.04
CA LEU A 136 0.04 -17.65 -19.06
C LEU A 136 0.51 -17.21 -20.46
N PRO A 137 0.25 -15.96 -20.87
CA PRO A 137 0.60 -15.49 -22.20
C PRO A 137 2.12 -15.39 -22.32
N SER A 138 2.66 -15.47 -23.54
CA SER A 138 4.12 -15.43 -23.72
C SER A 138 4.78 -14.17 -23.17
N GLN A 139 4.01 -13.08 -23.08
CA GLN A 139 4.44 -11.81 -22.52
C GLN A 139 3.44 -11.32 -21.46
N LEU A 140 3.93 -11.20 -20.22
CA LEU A 140 3.19 -10.61 -19.10
C LEU A 140 3.68 -9.18 -18.90
N ILE A 141 2.84 -8.21 -19.20
CA ILE A 141 3.20 -6.80 -19.11
C ILE A 141 3.17 -6.34 -17.64
N ASP A 142 4.26 -5.76 -17.14
CA ASP A 142 4.30 -5.09 -15.84
C ASP A 142 3.88 -3.64 -15.98
N LEU A 143 2.60 -3.36 -15.71
CA LEU A 143 2.02 -2.02 -15.82
C LEU A 143 2.52 -1.05 -14.74
N GLU A 144 3.37 -1.49 -13.81
CA GLU A 144 3.80 -0.72 -12.65
C GLU A 144 5.32 -0.64 -12.49
N LEU A 145 6.11 -1.39 -13.26
CA LEU A 145 7.55 -1.50 -13.05
C LEU A 145 8.21 -0.12 -12.94
N HIS A 146 8.00 0.71 -13.95
CA HIS A 146 8.60 2.05 -14.02
C HIS A 146 8.23 2.91 -12.79
N GLU A 147 6.96 2.92 -12.40
CA GLU A 147 6.50 3.71 -11.26
C GLU A 147 7.04 3.16 -9.94
N ARG A 148 7.11 1.83 -9.81
CA ARG A 148 7.65 1.15 -8.64
C ARG A 148 9.14 1.40 -8.50
N GLU A 149 9.89 1.48 -9.60
CA GLU A 149 11.31 1.83 -9.58
C GLU A 149 11.56 3.29 -9.23
N LEU A 150 10.80 4.21 -9.82
CA LEU A 150 10.91 5.64 -9.50
C LEU A 150 10.57 5.89 -8.02
N GLU A 151 9.53 5.25 -7.51
CA GLU A 151 9.16 5.35 -6.10
C GLU A 151 10.21 4.73 -5.17
N ARG A 152 10.78 3.56 -5.54
CA ARG A 152 11.90 2.98 -4.80
C ARG A 152 13.11 3.90 -4.75
N TYR A 153 13.43 4.57 -5.86
CA TYR A 153 14.51 5.55 -5.93
C TYR A 153 14.26 6.71 -4.93
N HIS A 154 13.08 7.33 -4.98
CA HIS A 154 12.70 8.41 -4.07
C HIS A 154 12.72 7.99 -2.60
N VAL A 155 12.14 6.82 -2.29
CA VAL A 155 12.16 6.26 -0.92
C VAL A 155 13.59 5.99 -0.46
N ALA A 156 14.44 5.43 -1.30
CA ALA A 156 15.85 5.17 -0.97
C ALA A 156 16.63 6.47 -0.72
N GLN A 157 16.42 7.48 -1.56
CA GLN A 157 17.05 8.80 -1.39
C GLN A 157 16.60 9.47 -0.10
N GLN A 158 15.29 9.49 0.20
CA GLN A 158 14.75 10.07 1.43
C GLN A 158 15.24 9.32 2.68
N ARG A 159 15.33 7.99 2.64
CA ARG A 159 15.93 7.20 3.72
C ARG A 159 17.41 7.51 3.92
N ALA A 160 18.17 7.67 2.84
CA ALA A 160 19.59 8.04 2.92
C ALA A 160 19.79 9.46 3.47
N MET A 161 18.98 10.43 3.01
CA MET A 161 18.99 11.79 3.53
C MET A 161 18.62 11.82 5.01
N PHE A 162 17.53 11.13 5.39
CA PHE A 162 17.15 11.02 6.79
C PHE A 162 18.24 10.37 7.62
N ALA A 163 18.83 9.24 7.19
CA ALA A 163 19.92 8.60 7.92
C ALA A 163 21.10 9.57 8.13
N ASN A 164 21.54 10.28 7.09
CA ASN A 164 22.64 11.23 7.19
C ASN A 164 22.31 12.43 8.09
N ASP A 165 21.14 13.07 7.88
CA ASP A 165 20.75 14.30 8.58
C ASP A 165 20.31 14.02 10.03
N TYR A 166 19.58 12.93 10.24
CA TYR A 166 19.14 12.49 11.56
C TYR A 166 20.33 12.02 12.39
N GLU A 167 21.24 11.20 11.85
CA GLU A 167 22.47 10.82 12.57
C GLU A 167 23.39 12.02 12.83
N ALA A 168 23.48 12.98 11.90
CA ALA A 168 24.21 14.23 12.12
C ALA A 168 23.58 15.11 13.20
N LEU A 169 22.25 15.19 13.26
CA LEU A 169 21.50 15.97 14.25
C LEU A 169 21.56 15.36 15.64
N ILE A 170 21.48 14.03 15.72
CA ILE A 170 21.40 13.27 16.97
C ILE A 170 22.79 12.95 17.54
N GLY A 171 23.81 12.83 16.68
CA GLY A 171 25.19 12.58 17.07
C GLY A 171 25.41 11.17 17.64
N SER A 172 26.66 10.71 17.62
CA SER A 172 27.03 9.37 18.07
C SER A 172 26.67 9.07 19.54
N LYS A 173 26.66 10.11 20.38
CA LYS A 173 26.34 10.01 21.82
C LYS A 173 24.91 9.56 22.09
N ILE A 174 23.93 10.05 21.35
CA ILE A 174 22.54 9.60 21.54
C ILE A 174 22.38 8.14 21.06
N GLY A 175 23.12 7.73 20.03
CA GLY A 175 23.19 6.31 19.63
C GLY A 175 23.71 5.41 20.75
N ASP A 176 24.73 5.86 21.49
CA ASP A 176 25.24 5.17 22.68
C ASP A 176 24.21 5.16 23.83
N GLU A 177 23.56 6.29 24.10
CA GLU A 177 22.52 6.40 25.13
C GLU A 177 21.31 5.49 24.84
N VAL A 178 20.84 5.47 23.59
CA VAL A 178 19.76 4.58 23.15
C VAL A 178 20.17 3.11 23.34
N ARG A 179 21.39 2.72 22.93
CA ARG A 179 21.89 1.35 23.15
C ARG A 179 21.99 1.00 24.63
N ALA A 180 22.44 1.93 25.47
CA ALA A 180 22.53 1.74 26.91
C ALA A 180 21.13 1.52 27.52
N LEU A 181 20.16 2.39 27.20
CA LEU A 181 18.77 2.27 27.65
C LEU A 181 18.13 0.96 27.19
N LEU A 182 18.30 0.58 25.91
CA LEU A 182 17.79 -0.70 25.38
C LEU A 182 18.33 -1.90 26.17
N THR A 183 19.63 -1.88 26.49
CA THR A 183 20.29 -2.96 27.24
C THR A 183 19.88 -2.98 28.71
N GLU A 184 19.69 -1.81 29.33
CA GLU A 184 19.28 -1.67 30.72
C GLU A 184 17.86 -2.19 30.94
N LEU A 185 16.92 -1.70 30.12
CA LEU A 185 15.48 -1.87 30.32
C LEU A 185 14.97 -3.26 29.89
N VAL A 186 15.71 -3.99 29.06
CA VAL A 186 15.29 -5.32 28.59
C VAL A 186 15.70 -6.44 29.54
N TYR A 187 14.83 -7.41 29.75
CA TYR A 187 15.07 -8.56 30.61
C TYR A 187 14.41 -9.85 30.09
N PRO A 188 14.96 -11.02 30.44
CA PRO A 188 14.26 -12.29 30.23
C PRO A 188 12.99 -12.34 31.08
N PHE A 189 11.85 -12.48 30.43
CA PHE A 189 10.56 -12.73 31.09
C PHE A 189 10.31 -14.23 31.15
N ARG A 190 10.10 -14.77 32.37
CA ARG A 190 9.92 -16.21 32.61
C ARG A 190 10.97 -17.08 31.89
N ASP A 191 12.23 -16.67 32.02
CA ASP A 191 13.45 -17.32 31.51
C ASP A 191 13.63 -17.39 29.98
N HIS A 192 12.55 -17.40 29.20
CA HIS A 192 12.58 -17.66 27.75
C HIS A 192 12.03 -16.53 26.89
N PHE A 193 11.20 -15.67 27.46
CA PHE A 193 10.50 -14.63 26.74
C PHE A 193 11.15 -13.26 27.00
N ILE A 194 10.57 -12.22 26.39
CA ILE A 194 11.05 -10.85 26.50
C ILE A 194 10.11 -10.02 27.37
N GLY A 195 10.69 -9.24 28.27
CA GLY A 195 10.05 -8.11 28.93
C GLY A 195 10.95 -6.88 28.80
N TYR A 196 10.35 -5.70 28.72
CA TYR A 196 11.07 -4.43 28.77
C TYR A 196 10.19 -3.35 29.38
N GLU A 197 10.84 -2.42 30.08
CA GLU A 197 10.19 -1.24 30.63
C GLU A 197 10.10 -0.10 29.59
N ALA A 198 9.23 0.87 29.86
CA ALA A 198 9.07 2.05 29.01
C ALA A 198 10.04 3.16 29.43
N ASP A 199 10.53 3.92 28.45
CA ASP A 199 11.33 5.12 28.67
C ASP A 199 10.96 6.19 27.61
N PRO A 200 10.64 7.42 28.03
CA PRO A 200 10.22 8.47 27.11
C PRO A 200 11.26 8.82 26.04
N ALA A 201 12.57 8.71 26.33
CA ALA A 201 13.60 9.00 25.34
C ALA A 201 13.58 7.98 24.20
N LEU A 202 13.36 6.69 24.52
CA LEU A 202 13.15 5.66 23.50
C LEU A 202 11.86 5.91 22.71
N ASP A 203 10.79 6.35 23.36
CA ASP A 203 9.52 6.66 22.67
C ASP A 203 9.69 7.81 21.67
N PHE A 204 10.38 8.89 22.05
CA PHE A 204 10.71 9.99 21.14
C PHE A 204 11.63 9.55 20.00
N TYR A 205 12.65 8.72 20.30
CA TYR A 205 13.59 8.21 19.32
C TYR A 205 12.88 7.38 18.24
N PHE A 206 12.14 6.35 18.64
CA PHE A 206 11.45 5.47 17.70
C PHE A 206 10.24 6.14 17.02
N PHE A 207 9.61 7.15 17.64
CA PHE A 207 8.63 7.97 16.94
C PHE A 207 9.23 8.71 15.75
N GLY A 208 10.42 9.30 15.89
CA GLY A 208 11.08 10.01 14.78
C GLY A 208 11.31 9.11 13.57
N HIS A 209 11.81 7.89 13.82
CA HIS A 209 11.99 6.86 12.79
C HIS A 209 10.66 6.41 12.18
N ALA A 210 9.66 6.11 13.01
CA ALA A 210 8.35 5.67 12.52
C ALA A 210 7.62 6.76 11.72
N TYR A 211 7.76 8.03 12.12
CA TYR A 211 7.22 9.16 11.37
C TYR A 211 7.82 9.22 9.96
N ASN A 212 9.15 9.08 9.85
CA ASN A 212 9.83 9.07 8.56
C ASN A 212 9.37 7.89 7.68
N GLU A 213 9.31 6.68 8.24
CA GLU A 213 8.88 5.49 7.50
C GLU A 213 7.42 5.60 7.02
N ILE A 214 6.50 6.07 7.86
CA ILE A 214 5.09 6.20 7.48
C ILE A 214 4.85 7.33 6.49
N MET A 215 5.62 8.42 6.57
CA MET A 215 5.49 9.53 5.62
C MET A 215 5.80 9.09 4.17
N LEU A 216 6.66 8.10 4.02
CA LEU A 216 7.02 7.50 2.73
C LEU A 216 6.04 6.43 2.25
N ALA A 217 5.12 5.97 3.10
CA ALA A 217 4.17 4.91 2.76
C ALA A 217 3.07 5.40 1.81
N LYS A 218 2.71 4.57 0.83
CA LYS A 218 1.53 4.78 -0.02
C LYS A 218 0.30 4.94 0.86
N GLY A 219 -0.43 6.02 0.68
CA GLY A 219 -1.65 6.29 1.44
C GLY A 219 -1.51 7.39 2.49
N PHE A 220 -0.30 7.82 2.84
CA PHE A 220 -0.05 8.81 3.89
C PHE A 220 -0.73 10.17 3.67
N ASP A 221 -0.77 10.63 2.42
CA ASP A 221 -1.30 11.91 1.98
C ASP A 221 -2.63 11.79 1.21
N THR A 222 -3.26 10.62 1.27
CA THR A 222 -4.50 10.32 0.53
C THR A 222 -5.70 11.17 0.94
N PHE A 223 -5.71 11.68 2.18
CA PHE A 223 -6.73 12.60 2.67
C PHE A 223 -6.10 13.75 3.44
N HIS A 224 -6.78 14.89 3.44
CA HIS A 224 -6.42 16.02 4.28
C HIS A 224 -6.48 15.63 5.76
N PHE A 225 -5.56 16.13 6.58
CA PHE A 225 -5.39 15.73 7.99
C PHE A 225 -6.66 15.94 8.85
N SER A 226 -7.48 16.95 8.51
CA SER A 226 -8.74 17.25 9.21
C SER A 226 -9.95 16.46 8.70
N THR A 227 -9.79 15.59 7.71
CA THR A 227 -10.87 14.73 7.20
C THR A 227 -11.36 13.81 8.31
N ILE A 228 -12.67 13.63 8.45
CA ILE A 228 -13.27 12.86 9.55
C ILE A 228 -13.83 11.52 9.06
N PHE A 229 -13.49 10.45 9.78
CA PHE A 229 -14.02 9.10 9.63
C PHE A 229 -14.50 8.57 10.98
N GLY A 230 -15.78 8.22 11.09
CA GLY A 230 -16.32 7.72 12.36
C GLY A 230 -16.26 8.74 13.51
N GLY A 231 -16.22 10.03 13.18
CA GLY A 231 -16.05 11.11 14.17
C GLY A 231 -14.60 11.47 14.52
N ILE A 232 -13.62 10.76 13.96
CA ILE A 232 -12.19 10.92 14.26
C ILE A 232 -11.43 11.50 13.07
N THR A 233 -10.49 12.40 13.31
CA THR A 233 -9.67 13.00 12.25
C THR A 233 -8.68 12.00 11.65
N PHE A 234 -8.41 12.14 10.35
CA PHE A 234 -7.41 11.33 9.66
C PHE A 234 -6.02 11.49 10.28
N SER A 235 -5.68 12.69 10.79
CA SER A 235 -4.44 12.90 11.56
C SER A 235 -4.30 11.94 12.75
N ASN A 236 -5.38 11.68 13.50
CA ASN A 236 -5.33 10.80 14.66
C ASN A 236 -5.17 9.33 14.24
N TYR A 237 -5.77 8.90 13.13
CA TYR A 237 -5.49 7.58 12.55
C TYR A 237 -4.03 7.45 12.09
N LYS A 238 -3.44 8.50 11.50
CA LYS A 238 -2.02 8.48 11.12
C LYS A 238 -1.08 8.42 12.33
N LEU A 239 -1.38 9.18 13.39
CA LEU A 239 -0.64 9.10 14.65
C LEU A 239 -0.72 7.70 15.27
N ALA A 240 -1.89 7.05 15.19
CA ALA A 240 -2.06 5.69 15.65
C ALA A 240 -1.28 4.66 14.81
N ALA A 241 -1.24 4.83 13.48
CA ALA A 241 -0.37 4.02 12.63
C ALA A 241 1.11 4.22 13.00
N MET A 242 1.55 5.47 13.24
CA MET A 242 2.91 5.80 13.70
C MET A 242 3.24 5.18 15.05
N PHE A 243 2.27 5.14 15.97
CA PHE A 243 2.43 4.45 17.24
C PHE A 243 2.74 2.97 17.00
N ILE A 244 1.96 2.27 16.17
CA ILE A 244 2.13 0.85 15.86
C ILE A 244 3.50 0.57 15.22
N VAL A 245 3.92 1.40 14.26
CA VAL A 245 5.25 1.25 13.65
C VAL A 245 6.36 1.52 14.66
N SER A 246 6.24 2.59 15.45
CA SER A 246 7.22 2.94 16.49
C SER A 246 7.41 1.82 17.51
N ILE A 247 6.32 1.25 18.03
CA ILE A 247 6.41 0.14 18.99
C ILE A 247 6.96 -1.14 18.34
N GLY A 248 6.73 -1.37 17.04
CA GLY A 248 7.31 -2.49 16.30
C GLY A 248 8.83 -2.34 16.12
N MET A 249 9.29 -1.16 15.70
CA MET A 249 10.71 -0.83 15.58
C MET A 249 11.42 -0.90 16.93
N LYS A 250 10.81 -0.35 17.98
CA LYS A 250 11.31 -0.40 19.36
C LYS A 250 11.42 -1.83 19.86
N HIS A 251 10.38 -2.65 19.66
CA HIS A 251 10.40 -4.06 20.04
C HIS A 251 11.53 -4.83 19.37
N ARG A 252 11.73 -4.62 18.07
CA ARG A 252 12.83 -5.24 17.32
C ARG A 252 14.21 -4.84 17.86
N ALA A 253 14.37 -3.59 18.26
CA ALA A 253 15.60 -3.12 18.90
C ALA A 253 15.84 -3.78 20.27
N PHE A 254 14.78 -3.94 21.08
CA PHE A 254 14.85 -4.67 22.34
C PHE A 254 15.15 -6.16 22.16
N VAL A 255 14.60 -6.81 21.12
CA VAL A 255 14.93 -8.20 20.76
C VAL A 255 16.43 -8.35 20.53
N ARG A 256 17.04 -7.45 19.75
CA ARG A 256 18.49 -7.47 19.51
C ARG A 256 19.29 -7.25 20.78
N ALA A 257 18.94 -6.23 21.57
CA ALA A 257 19.60 -5.95 22.84
C ALA A 257 19.50 -7.14 23.83
N LEU A 258 18.37 -7.84 23.85
CA LEU A 258 18.19 -9.03 24.68
C LEU A 258 19.05 -10.21 24.21
N MET A 259 19.14 -10.44 22.90
CA MET A 259 19.99 -11.48 22.34
C MET A 259 21.47 -11.24 22.68
N ASP A 260 21.92 -9.98 22.61
CA ASP A 260 23.28 -9.59 22.99
C ASP A 260 23.51 -9.78 24.50
N LYS A 261 22.53 -9.38 25.33
CA LYS A 261 22.58 -9.51 26.80
C LYS A 261 22.48 -10.96 27.29
N ARG A 262 21.74 -11.81 26.57
CA ARG A 262 21.45 -13.21 26.91
C ARG A 262 21.47 -14.09 25.64
N PRO A 263 22.65 -14.53 25.18
CA PRO A 263 22.80 -15.32 23.95
C PRO A 263 22.06 -16.68 23.94
N THR A 264 21.60 -17.16 25.10
CA THR A 264 20.82 -18.40 25.21
C THR A 264 19.34 -18.22 24.84
N ILE A 265 18.86 -16.98 24.75
CA ILE A 265 17.48 -16.70 24.34
C ILE A 265 17.36 -16.90 22.84
N ARG A 266 16.35 -17.66 22.44
CA ARG A 266 16.08 -17.94 21.05
C ARG A 266 15.23 -16.83 20.46
N ILE A 267 15.63 -16.31 19.30
CA ILE A 267 14.92 -15.20 18.64
C ILE A 267 13.45 -15.55 18.36
N GLU A 268 13.20 -16.81 17.98
CA GLU A 268 11.86 -17.32 17.70
C GLU A 268 10.90 -17.29 18.90
N ASP A 269 11.42 -17.22 20.14
CA ASP A 269 10.60 -17.18 21.35
C ASP A 269 10.20 -15.73 21.74
N ILE A 270 10.82 -14.71 21.12
CA ILE A 270 10.70 -13.30 21.54
C ILE A 270 10.24 -12.33 20.45
N LEU A 271 10.17 -12.75 19.18
CA LEU A 271 9.77 -11.86 18.07
C LEU A 271 8.30 -11.42 18.16
N THR A 272 7.37 -12.35 18.32
CA THR A 272 5.94 -12.03 18.35
C THR A 272 5.46 -11.90 19.78
N VAL A 273 4.87 -10.77 20.14
CA VAL A 273 4.34 -10.53 21.49
C VAL A 273 2.83 -10.35 21.49
N SER A 274 2.24 -10.62 22.65
CA SER A 274 0.84 -10.32 22.95
C SER A 274 0.82 -9.40 24.17
N VAL A 275 -0.04 -8.39 24.14
CA VAL A 275 -0.16 -7.42 25.24
C VAL A 275 -1.61 -7.27 25.66
N ALA A 276 -1.84 -6.85 26.91
CA ALA A 276 -3.17 -6.54 27.39
C ALA A 276 -3.76 -5.37 26.58
N THR A 277 -5.01 -5.51 26.14
CA THR A 277 -5.68 -4.52 25.29
C THR A 277 -5.86 -3.20 26.02
N ASP A 278 -6.23 -3.20 27.30
CA ASP A 278 -6.45 -1.97 28.08
C ASP A 278 -5.19 -1.10 28.16
N GLY A 279 -4.05 -1.70 28.54
CA GLY A 279 -2.77 -0.99 28.58
C GLY A 279 -2.30 -0.52 27.20
N PHE A 280 -2.61 -1.28 26.14
CA PHE A 280 -2.33 -0.85 24.77
C PHE A 280 -3.16 0.38 24.37
N LEU A 281 -4.46 0.40 24.70
CA LEU A 281 -5.34 1.53 24.40
C LEU A 281 -4.96 2.78 25.19
N GLU A 282 -4.56 2.63 26.45
CA GLU A 282 -4.04 3.72 27.28
C GLU A 282 -2.79 4.33 26.65
N GLY A 283 -1.79 3.50 26.31
CA GLY A 283 -0.57 3.96 25.65
C GLY A 283 -0.84 4.61 24.29
N LEU A 284 -1.79 4.07 23.50
CA LEU A 284 -2.20 4.67 22.23
C LEU A 284 -2.82 6.07 22.43
N ARG A 285 -3.68 6.23 23.43
CA ARG A 285 -4.32 7.51 23.76
C ARG A 285 -3.29 8.55 24.19
N GLU A 286 -2.43 8.18 25.12
CA GLU A 286 -1.37 9.06 25.62
C GLU A 286 -0.44 9.48 24.49
N PHE A 287 -0.04 8.52 23.65
CA PHE A 287 0.79 8.80 22.49
C PHE A 287 0.14 9.78 21.51
N ILE A 288 -1.11 9.52 21.09
CA ILE A 288 -1.81 10.40 20.15
C ILE A 288 -1.94 11.81 20.73
N ASN A 289 -2.32 11.92 22.01
CA ASN A 289 -2.53 13.21 22.65
C ASN A 289 -1.23 13.97 22.91
N GLU A 290 -0.13 13.28 23.20
CA GLU A 290 1.16 13.91 23.46
C GLU A 290 1.86 14.33 22.16
N PHE A 291 2.03 13.40 21.23
CA PHE A 291 2.71 13.68 19.96
C PHE A 291 1.83 14.51 19.02
N GLY A 292 0.50 14.40 19.15
CA GLY A 292 -0.47 15.19 18.40
C GLY A 292 -0.37 16.69 18.63
N LYS A 293 0.05 17.15 19.82
CA LYS A 293 0.21 18.58 20.17
C LYS A 293 1.13 19.34 19.21
N ARG A 294 2.05 18.63 18.55
CA ARG A 294 3.01 19.21 17.59
C ARG A 294 2.36 19.53 16.24
N PHE A 295 1.19 18.98 15.95
CA PHE A 295 0.48 19.16 14.69
C PHE A 295 -0.63 20.21 14.84
N GLY A 296 -0.59 21.23 13.98
CA GLY A 296 -1.60 22.28 13.96
C GLY A 296 -3.00 21.70 13.72
N GLY A 297 -3.97 22.10 14.56
CA GLY A 297 -5.35 21.63 14.48
C GLY A 297 -5.59 20.22 15.02
N HIS A 298 -4.68 19.67 15.82
CA HIS A 298 -4.89 18.40 16.51
C HIS A 298 -6.10 18.45 17.48
N VAL A 299 -6.91 17.40 17.41
CA VAL A 299 -8.05 17.19 18.31
C VAL A 299 -7.67 16.01 19.21
N PRO A 300 -7.56 16.22 20.55
CA PRO A 300 -7.28 15.14 21.48
C PRO A 300 -8.32 14.02 21.40
N VAL A 301 -7.88 12.79 21.63
CA VAL A 301 -8.70 11.58 21.62
C VAL A 301 -9.08 11.16 23.05
N THR A 302 -10.30 10.65 23.18
CA THR A 302 -10.83 10.01 24.38
C THR A 302 -10.65 8.49 24.34
N ASP A 303 -10.96 7.79 25.44
CA ASP A 303 -10.95 6.31 25.50
C ASP A 303 -11.89 5.68 24.45
N LYS A 304 -13.02 6.33 24.18
CA LYS A 304 -13.96 5.91 23.13
C LYS A 304 -13.33 6.07 21.74
N ASP A 305 -12.65 7.18 21.50
CA ASP A 305 -12.03 7.46 20.21
C ASP A 305 -10.89 6.47 19.93
N VAL A 306 -10.04 6.18 20.91
CA VAL A 306 -8.96 5.20 20.72
C VAL A 306 -9.48 3.78 20.52
N ARG A 307 -10.63 3.41 21.10
CA ARG A 307 -11.26 2.12 20.80
C ARG A 307 -11.71 2.04 19.34
N ILE A 308 -12.28 3.11 18.79
CA ILE A 308 -12.65 3.17 17.37
C ILE A 308 -11.40 3.09 16.49
N ILE A 309 -10.34 3.84 16.82
CA ILE A 309 -9.06 3.80 16.10
C ILE A 309 -8.46 2.40 16.12
N PHE A 310 -8.46 1.75 17.29
CA PHE A 310 -7.96 0.40 17.48
C PHE A 310 -8.77 -0.62 16.66
N ASP A 311 -10.10 -0.52 16.65
CA ASP A 311 -10.95 -1.41 15.85
C ASP A 311 -10.68 -1.25 14.34
N VAL A 312 -10.29 -0.05 13.89
CA VAL A 312 -9.88 0.20 12.49
C VAL A 312 -8.49 -0.37 12.20
N LEU A 313 -7.53 -0.25 13.12
CA LEU A 313 -6.14 -0.68 12.92
C LEU A 313 -5.89 -2.14 13.34
N SER A 314 -6.92 -2.87 13.74
CA SER A 314 -6.84 -4.28 14.11
C SER A 314 -7.76 -5.14 13.26
N VAL A 315 -7.39 -6.40 13.10
CA VAL A 315 -8.33 -7.44 12.69
C VAL A 315 -8.93 -8.10 13.92
N ASN A 316 -10.26 -8.15 13.95
CA ASN A 316 -11.06 -8.87 14.92
C ASN A 316 -12.17 -9.64 14.19
N ARG A 317 -12.98 -10.40 14.94
CA ARG A 317 -14.04 -11.25 14.35
C ARG A 317 -15.11 -10.47 13.57
N ARG A 318 -15.24 -9.16 13.80
CA ARG A 318 -16.26 -8.30 13.20
C ARG A 318 -15.84 -7.76 11.83
N ASN A 319 -14.55 -7.78 11.50
CA ASN A 319 -14.00 -7.20 10.27
C ASN A 319 -13.11 -8.18 9.47
N LEU A 320 -13.31 -9.50 9.63
CA LEU A 320 -12.55 -10.54 8.90
C LEU A 320 -12.65 -10.43 7.37
N ALA A 321 -13.64 -9.71 6.84
CA ALA A 321 -13.76 -9.42 5.42
C ALA A 321 -12.55 -8.64 4.85
N LEU A 322 -11.79 -7.96 5.71
CA LEU A 322 -10.51 -7.33 5.34
C LEU A 322 -9.47 -8.36 4.87
N LEU A 323 -9.63 -9.63 5.23
CA LEU A 323 -8.73 -10.73 4.89
C LEU A 323 -9.27 -11.62 3.75
N ASP A 324 -10.37 -11.24 3.10
CA ASP A 324 -11.01 -12.08 2.07
C ASP A 324 -10.19 -12.21 0.79
N ARG A 325 -9.41 -11.18 0.46
CA ARG A 325 -8.77 -11.05 -0.84
C ARG A 325 -7.35 -11.64 -0.84
N PRO A 326 -6.99 -12.43 -1.87
CA PRO A 326 -5.61 -12.84 -2.07
C PRO A 326 -4.72 -11.60 -2.21
N GLY A 327 -3.75 -11.44 -1.31
CA GLY A 327 -2.89 -10.24 -1.26
C GLY A 327 -3.40 -9.10 -0.37
N ALA A 328 -4.34 -9.37 0.54
CA ALA A 328 -4.66 -8.44 1.62
C ALA A 328 -3.40 -8.01 2.40
N PRO A 329 -3.36 -6.78 2.94
CA PRO A 329 -2.25 -6.34 3.76
C PRO A 329 -2.16 -7.15 5.06
N ILE A 330 -0.93 -7.37 5.55
CA ILE A 330 -0.73 -8.07 6.84
C ILE A 330 -1.34 -7.20 7.96
N PRO A 331 -2.19 -7.76 8.84
CA PRO A 331 -2.76 -6.99 9.95
C PRO A 331 -1.68 -6.42 10.88
N PRO A 332 -1.70 -5.11 11.16
CA PRO A 332 -0.78 -4.52 12.13
C PRO A 332 -1.05 -5.02 13.55
N LEU A 333 -2.32 -5.32 13.85
CA LEU A 333 -2.80 -5.82 15.13
C LEU A 333 -3.83 -6.91 14.89
N ILE A 334 -3.80 -7.96 15.72
CA ILE A 334 -4.79 -9.06 15.67
C ILE A 334 -5.41 -9.21 17.06
N GLN A 335 -6.69 -8.89 17.18
CA GLN A 335 -7.45 -9.04 18.41
C GLN A 335 -8.25 -10.35 18.37
N CYS A 336 -7.69 -11.39 18.97
CA CYS A 336 -8.31 -12.71 19.08
C CYS A 336 -9.11 -12.92 20.37
N SER A 337 -8.98 -12.04 21.36
CA SER A 337 -9.75 -11.99 22.61
C SER A 337 -10.03 -10.53 23.01
N ASP A 338 -10.99 -10.30 23.90
CA ASP A 338 -11.30 -8.93 24.34
C ASP A 338 -10.14 -8.31 25.15
N ASP A 339 -9.42 -9.16 25.90
CA ASP A 339 -8.41 -8.74 26.88
C ASP A 339 -7.01 -8.56 26.30
N HIS A 340 -6.71 -9.14 25.12
CA HIS A 340 -5.36 -9.10 24.56
C HIS A 340 -5.32 -8.91 23.05
N VAL A 341 -4.22 -8.31 22.60
CA VAL A 341 -3.90 -8.09 21.19
C VAL A 341 -2.55 -8.71 20.86
N ILE A 342 -2.50 -9.47 19.77
CA ILE A 342 -1.26 -9.95 19.17
C ILE A 342 -0.70 -8.82 18.31
N ARG A 343 0.61 -8.60 18.41
CA ARG A 343 1.37 -7.63 17.61
C ARG A 343 2.32 -8.36 16.68
N PRO A 344 1.89 -8.72 15.46
CA PRO A 344 2.78 -9.28 14.45
C PRO A 344 3.84 -8.25 14.07
N LEU A 345 5.12 -8.62 14.16
CA LEU A 345 6.21 -7.74 13.75
C LEU A 345 6.11 -7.40 12.26
N ALA A 346 5.87 -8.41 11.41
CA ALA A 346 5.69 -8.23 9.98
C ALA A 346 4.55 -7.25 9.64
N GLY A 347 3.44 -7.30 10.37
CA GLY A 347 2.32 -6.38 10.19
C GLY A 347 2.63 -4.97 10.71
N ALA A 348 3.29 -4.87 11.86
CA ALA A 348 3.57 -3.61 12.53
C ALA A 348 4.72 -2.81 11.90
N THR A 349 5.64 -3.45 11.17
CA THR A 349 6.80 -2.76 10.56
C THR A 349 6.85 -2.84 9.04
N SER A 350 5.80 -3.33 8.39
CA SER A 350 5.69 -3.28 6.93
C SER A 350 5.28 -1.89 6.43
N ASP A 351 5.57 -1.62 5.16
CA ASP A 351 5.08 -0.48 4.41
C ASP A 351 3.55 -0.55 4.14
N GLU A 352 2.90 -1.64 4.52
CA GLU A 352 1.47 -1.89 4.28
C GLU A 352 0.54 -1.37 5.38
N VAL A 353 1.04 -0.82 6.50
CA VAL A 353 0.19 -0.31 7.60
C VAL A 353 -0.79 0.76 7.11
N MET A 354 -0.34 1.67 6.24
CA MET A 354 -1.21 2.71 5.67
C MET A 354 -2.22 2.12 4.68
N LEU A 355 -1.85 1.09 3.92
CA LEU A 355 -2.77 0.38 3.05
C LEU A 355 -3.86 -0.35 3.86
N PHE A 356 -3.47 -1.02 4.95
CA PHE A 356 -4.40 -1.64 5.90
C PHE A 356 -5.38 -0.59 6.46
N LEU A 357 -4.86 0.55 6.94
CA LEU A 357 -5.68 1.64 7.45
C LEU A 357 -6.71 2.12 6.42
N LEU A 358 -6.31 2.38 5.17
CA LEU A 358 -7.23 2.84 4.13
C LEU A 358 -8.31 1.80 3.81
N ASN A 359 -7.94 0.53 3.70
CA ASN A 359 -8.89 -0.56 3.47
C ASN A 359 -9.89 -0.67 4.64
N SER A 360 -9.41 -0.54 5.88
CA SER A 360 -10.25 -0.62 7.07
C SER A 360 -11.15 0.60 7.26
N LEU A 361 -10.70 1.80 6.91
CA LEU A 361 -11.54 3.01 6.88
C LEU A 361 -12.65 2.87 5.83
N GLN A 362 -12.33 2.35 4.64
CA GLN A 362 -13.33 2.11 3.61
C GLN A 362 -14.36 1.05 4.06
N HIS A 363 -13.92 0.00 4.74
CA HIS A 363 -14.79 -1.05 5.28
C HIS A 363 -15.69 -0.54 6.42
N SER A 364 -15.11 0.18 7.38
CA SER A 364 -15.78 0.59 8.63
C SER A 364 -16.66 1.83 8.42
N PHE A 365 -16.25 2.75 7.55
CA PHE A 365 -16.91 4.04 7.34
C PHE A 365 -17.10 4.36 5.84
N PRO A 366 -17.79 3.51 5.06
CA PRO A 366 -17.89 3.66 3.60
C PRO A 366 -18.48 5.01 3.18
N LYS A 367 -19.49 5.52 3.91
CA LYS A 367 -20.11 6.82 3.62
C LYS A 367 -19.17 8.01 3.85
N ASP A 368 -18.35 7.96 4.90
CA ASP A 368 -17.36 9.00 5.17
C ASP A 368 -16.24 8.94 4.14
N TYR A 369 -15.82 7.73 3.75
CA TYR A 369 -14.83 7.48 2.72
C TYR A 369 -15.26 8.01 1.35
N ASP A 370 -16.47 7.69 0.91
CA ASP A 370 -17.04 8.19 -0.35
C ASP A 370 -17.13 9.73 -0.35
N ARG A 371 -17.50 10.34 0.79
CA ARG A 371 -17.53 11.80 0.93
C ARG A 371 -16.13 12.40 0.84
N ALA A 372 -15.15 11.80 1.52
CA ALA A 372 -13.77 12.27 1.53
C ALA A 372 -13.14 12.18 0.13
N GLN A 373 -13.41 11.11 -0.63
CA GLN A 373 -12.93 10.93 -2.00
C GLN A 373 -13.32 12.10 -2.92
N ARG A 374 -14.52 12.67 -2.75
CA ARG A 374 -15.00 13.82 -3.55
C ARG A 374 -14.19 15.10 -3.34
N THR A 375 -13.41 15.19 -2.26
CA THR A 375 -12.60 16.38 -1.96
C THR A 375 -11.17 16.30 -2.54
N ARG A 376 -10.75 15.11 -2.98
CA ARG A 376 -9.38 14.85 -3.43
C ARG A 376 -9.01 15.59 -4.71
N GLU A 377 -9.96 15.77 -5.62
CA GLU A 377 -9.73 16.50 -6.88
C GLU A 377 -9.27 17.93 -6.61
N GLY A 378 -9.99 18.68 -5.77
CA GLY A 378 -9.60 20.04 -5.40
C GLY A 378 -8.29 20.11 -4.61
N ALA A 379 -7.95 19.08 -3.84
CA ALA A 379 -6.65 18.99 -3.19
C ALA A 379 -5.52 18.77 -4.21
N MET A 380 -5.74 17.90 -5.19
CA MET A 380 -4.79 17.61 -6.26
C MET A 380 -4.59 18.83 -7.19
N GLN A 381 -5.65 19.60 -7.49
CA GLN A 381 -5.55 20.87 -8.21
C GLN A 381 -4.59 21.84 -7.50
N ARG A 382 -4.77 22.04 -6.19
CA ARG A 382 -3.90 22.90 -5.38
C ARG A 382 -2.46 22.38 -5.32
N ALA A 383 -2.28 21.07 -5.24
CA ALA A 383 -0.96 20.45 -5.23
C ALA A 383 -0.22 20.75 -6.54
N VAL A 384 -0.85 20.50 -7.69
CA VAL A 384 -0.29 20.83 -9.02
C VAL A 384 0.09 22.31 -9.10
N GLU A 385 -0.80 23.21 -8.71
CA GLU A 385 -0.53 24.65 -8.70
C GLU A 385 0.67 25.00 -7.82
N SER A 386 0.73 24.48 -6.59
CA SER A 386 1.83 24.74 -5.65
C SER A 386 3.17 24.17 -6.10
N THR A 387 3.16 23.07 -6.85
CA THR A 387 4.37 22.43 -7.38
C THR A 387 4.89 23.17 -8.61
N LEU A 388 4.01 23.66 -9.49
CA LEU A 388 4.41 24.33 -10.73
C LEU A 388 4.80 25.80 -10.52
N ARG A 389 4.15 26.52 -9.60
CA ARG A 389 4.40 27.96 -9.39
C ARG A 389 5.86 28.34 -9.08
N PRO A 390 6.62 27.59 -8.26
CA PRO A 390 8.03 27.89 -8.02
C PRO A 390 8.91 27.79 -9.28
N LEU A 391 8.55 26.90 -10.21
CA LEU A 391 9.25 26.72 -11.48
C LEU A 391 8.83 27.75 -12.53
N LEU A 392 7.51 27.97 -12.64
CA LEU A 392 6.87 28.79 -13.67
C LEU A 392 5.91 29.79 -12.99
N PRO A 393 6.41 30.94 -12.50
CA PRO A 393 5.61 31.85 -11.68
C PRO A 393 4.50 32.58 -12.45
N GLU A 394 4.65 32.71 -13.77
CA GLU A 394 3.69 33.41 -14.65
C GLU A 394 2.47 32.55 -15.03
N LEU A 395 2.40 31.29 -14.58
CA LEU A 395 1.29 30.41 -14.91
C LEU A 395 -0.03 30.90 -14.32
N GLU A 396 -1.05 30.90 -15.17
CA GLU A 396 -2.43 31.07 -14.78
C GLU A 396 -3.17 29.74 -14.74
N PHE A 397 -3.98 29.55 -13.70
CA PHE A 397 -4.73 28.31 -13.47
C PHE A 397 -6.24 28.58 -13.54
N ARG A 398 -7.00 27.65 -14.13
CA ARG A 398 -8.48 27.63 -14.10
C ARG A 398 -8.97 26.23 -13.75
N GLY A 399 -9.75 26.11 -12.68
CA GLY A 399 -10.35 24.83 -12.29
C GLY A 399 -11.75 24.62 -12.89
N ASN A 400 -12.12 23.37 -13.09
CA ASN A 400 -13.49 22.91 -13.35
C ASN A 400 -14.18 23.59 -14.54
N VAL A 401 -13.49 23.65 -15.68
CA VAL A 401 -14.02 24.26 -16.92
C VAL A 401 -14.90 23.24 -17.64
N LYS A 402 -16.13 23.63 -18.00
CA LYS A 402 -17.07 22.74 -18.71
C LYS A 402 -17.00 22.96 -20.21
N LEU A 403 -16.68 21.92 -20.96
CA LEU A 403 -16.78 21.92 -22.41
C LEU A 403 -18.22 21.62 -22.81
N ARG A 404 -18.79 22.47 -23.68
CA ARG A 404 -20.15 22.35 -24.16
C ARG A 404 -20.18 22.23 -25.67
N GLN A 405 -21.04 21.36 -26.17
CA GLN A 405 -21.33 21.24 -27.59
C GLN A 405 -22.84 21.21 -27.77
N SER A 406 -23.36 22.09 -28.64
CA SER A 406 -24.80 22.24 -28.88
C SER A 406 -25.61 22.44 -27.58
N GLY A 407 -25.07 23.25 -26.65
CA GLY A 407 -25.71 23.58 -25.37
C GLY A 407 -25.59 22.49 -24.27
N LYS A 408 -25.20 21.26 -24.62
CA LYS A 408 -25.01 20.16 -23.66
C LYS A 408 -23.58 20.11 -23.14
N VAL A 409 -23.39 19.76 -21.87
CA VAL A 409 -22.06 19.51 -21.31
C VAL A 409 -21.54 18.20 -21.89
N LEU A 410 -20.40 18.27 -22.56
CA LEU A 410 -19.74 17.12 -23.16
C LEU A 410 -18.82 16.44 -22.14
N THR A 411 -17.96 17.24 -21.52
CA THR A 411 -17.03 16.86 -20.45
C THR A 411 -16.63 18.09 -19.65
N ASP A 412 -16.03 17.86 -18.49
CA ASP A 412 -15.28 18.83 -17.70
C ASP A 412 -13.77 18.66 -17.90
N LEU A 413 -13.06 19.74 -17.55
CA LEU A 413 -11.62 19.82 -17.40
C LEU A 413 -11.35 20.15 -15.93
N ASP A 414 -10.60 19.29 -15.26
CA ASP A 414 -10.33 19.45 -13.84
C ASP A 414 -9.44 20.68 -13.63
N LEU A 415 -8.40 20.84 -14.46
CA LEU A 415 -7.48 21.98 -14.39
C LEU A 415 -7.06 22.42 -15.79
N VAL A 416 -6.91 23.73 -15.98
CA VAL A 416 -6.33 24.35 -17.17
C VAL A 416 -5.14 25.19 -16.71
N VAL A 417 -3.98 24.93 -17.31
CA VAL A 417 -2.73 25.68 -17.09
C VAL A 417 -2.48 26.53 -18.33
N ILE A 418 -2.20 27.81 -18.13
CA ILE A 418 -1.99 28.78 -19.19
C ILE A 418 -0.64 29.44 -18.97
N GLU A 419 0.21 29.42 -19.99
CA GLU A 419 1.47 30.15 -20.04
C GLU A 419 1.34 31.27 -21.07
N PRO A 420 1.06 32.51 -20.64
CA PRO A 420 0.80 33.62 -21.56
C PRO A 420 2.02 34.01 -22.42
N SER A 421 3.24 33.74 -21.94
CA SER A 421 4.49 34.12 -22.62
C SER A 421 4.76 33.33 -23.89
N THR A 422 4.25 32.09 -23.98
CA THR A 422 4.49 31.16 -25.10
C THR A 422 3.21 30.81 -25.87
N ASP A 423 2.08 31.46 -25.55
CA ASP A 423 0.75 31.11 -26.05
C ASP A 423 0.36 29.63 -25.78
N ARG A 424 0.92 28.99 -24.74
CA ARG A 424 0.68 27.58 -24.39
C ARG A 424 -0.48 27.39 -23.43
N VAL A 425 -1.27 26.34 -23.66
CA VAL A 425 -2.36 25.91 -22.77
C VAL A 425 -2.30 24.40 -22.58
N VAL A 426 -2.33 23.94 -21.32
CA VAL A 426 -2.46 22.52 -20.98
C VAL A 426 -3.81 22.27 -20.34
N LEU A 427 -4.57 21.35 -20.91
CA LEU A 427 -5.82 20.87 -20.32
C LEU A 427 -5.53 19.58 -19.56
N ILE A 428 -5.88 19.57 -18.29
CA ILE A 428 -5.51 18.49 -17.38
C ILE A 428 -6.76 17.76 -16.89
N GLN A 429 -6.76 16.44 -17.04
CA GLN A 429 -7.64 15.55 -16.30
C GLN A 429 -6.86 14.93 -15.14
N LEU A 430 -7.35 15.13 -13.92
CA LEU A 430 -6.83 14.57 -12.69
C LEU A 430 -7.54 13.26 -12.37
N LYS A 431 -6.78 12.24 -11.95
CA LYS A 431 -7.33 10.96 -11.48
C LYS A 431 -6.66 10.49 -10.20
N HIS A 432 -7.43 10.39 -9.12
CA HIS A 432 -6.92 9.87 -7.86
C HIS A 432 -7.27 8.39 -7.67
N GLN A 433 -6.35 7.50 -8.04
CA GLN A 433 -6.44 6.08 -7.75
C GLN A 433 -6.11 5.83 -6.27
N ASP A 434 -6.82 4.93 -5.60
CA ASP A 434 -6.38 4.42 -4.30
C ASP A 434 -5.26 3.39 -4.51
N PRO A 435 -4.28 3.27 -3.60
CA PRO A 435 -3.36 2.13 -3.55
C PRO A 435 -4.13 0.81 -3.41
N TYR A 436 -3.64 -0.26 -4.04
CA TYR A 436 -4.23 -1.61 -3.95
C TYR A 436 -3.26 -2.68 -3.46
N GLY A 437 -1.99 -2.35 -3.26
CA GLY A 437 -0.97 -3.29 -2.80
C GLY A 437 -0.88 -4.52 -3.71
N ALA A 438 -0.94 -5.72 -3.13
CA ALA A 438 -0.82 -6.97 -3.86
C ALA A 438 -2.16 -7.51 -4.42
N ASP A 439 -3.28 -6.79 -4.31
CA ASP A 439 -4.60 -7.24 -4.79
C ASP A 439 -4.76 -7.06 -6.31
N LEU A 440 -4.51 -8.14 -7.06
CA LEU A 440 -4.58 -8.15 -8.53
C LEU A 440 -5.97 -7.82 -9.08
N ALA A 441 -7.03 -8.29 -8.42
CA ALA A 441 -8.39 -8.03 -8.87
C ALA A 441 -8.73 -6.54 -8.76
N THR A 442 -8.29 -5.90 -7.68
CA THR A 442 -8.45 -4.45 -7.49
C THR A 442 -7.59 -3.65 -8.45
N MET A 443 -6.33 -4.05 -8.65
CA MET A 443 -5.43 -3.48 -9.66
C MET A 443 -6.13 -3.44 -11.02
N GLN A 444 -6.56 -4.60 -11.53
CA GLN A 444 -7.21 -4.74 -12.84
C GLN A 444 -8.48 -3.88 -12.95
N ALA A 445 -9.36 -3.93 -11.95
CA ALA A 445 -10.61 -3.17 -11.96
C ALA A 445 -10.37 -1.65 -11.96
N ARG A 446 -9.33 -1.17 -11.26
CA ARG A 446 -8.97 0.26 -11.21
C ARG A 446 -8.24 0.71 -12.47
N THR A 447 -7.33 -0.09 -13.00
CA THR A 447 -6.63 0.15 -14.27
C THR A 447 -7.59 0.20 -15.45
N GLY A 448 -8.49 -0.80 -15.59
CA GLY A 448 -9.47 -0.81 -16.68
C GLY A 448 -10.41 0.39 -16.64
N ARG A 449 -10.84 0.79 -15.43
CA ARG A 449 -11.67 1.99 -15.23
C ARG A 449 -10.91 3.27 -15.58
N LEU A 450 -9.64 3.37 -15.22
CA LEU A 450 -8.79 4.52 -15.53
C LEU A 450 -8.66 4.71 -17.04
N ASN A 451 -8.27 3.64 -17.74
CA ASN A 451 -8.07 3.65 -19.20
C ASN A 451 -9.36 4.05 -19.91
N GLN A 452 -10.51 3.50 -19.50
CA GLN A 452 -11.81 3.87 -20.06
C GLN A 452 -12.13 5.36 -19.83
N GLN A 453 -11.94 5.86 -18.60
CA GLN A 453 -12.25 7.25 -18.26
C GLN A 453 -11.36 8.25 -19.02
N VAL A 454 -10.06 7.97 -19.15
CA VAL A 454 -9.12 8.85 -19.86
C VAL A 454 -9.35 8.79 -21.36
N SER A 455 -9.55 7.61 -21.94
CA SER A 455 -9.87 7.46 -23.37
C SER A 455 -11.16 8.21 -23.74
N ASP A 456 -12.21 8.08 -22.93
CA ASP A 456 -13.47 8.81 -23.15
C ASP A 456 -13.30 10.32 -23.03
N TRP A 457 -12.47 10.78 -22.09
CA TRP A 457 -12.16 12.19 -21.93
C TRP A 457 -11.40 12.74 -23.14
N LEU A 458 -10.31 12.10 -23.56
CA LEU A 458 -9.52 12.50 -24.74
C LEU A 458 -10.39 12.61 -25.99
N ARG A 459 -11.20 11.58 -26.26
CA ARG A 459 -12.12 11.57 -27.39
C ARG A 459 -13.10 12.73 -27.35
N LYS A 460 -13.68 13.03 -26.19
CA LYS A 460 -14.61 14.15 -26.01
C LYS A 460 -13.92 15.49 -26.21
N VAL A 461 -12.76 15.71 -25.57
CA VAL A 461 -12.01 16.96 -25.70
C VAL A 461 -11.58 17.21 -27.15
N ARG A 462 -11.03 16.20 -27.83
CA ARG A 462 -10.65 16.31 -29.25
C ARG A 462 -11.85 16.57 -30.15
N SER A 463 -12.98 15.91 -29.91
CA SER A 463 -14.21 16.17 -30.68
C SER A 463 -14.75 17.59 -30.50
N TRP A 464 -14.54 18.18 -29.31
CA TRP A 464 -14.90 19.56 -29.04
C TRP A 464 -13.96 20.53 -29.78
N PHE A 465 -12.65 20.31 -29.73
CA PHE A 465 -11.68 21.12 -30.48
C PHE A 465 -11.88 21.08 -31.98
N ALA A 466 -12.23 19.92 -32.54
CA ALA A 466 -12.52 19.79 -33.96
C ALA A 466 -13.74 20.60 -34.42
N ALA A 467 -14.65 20.94 -33.48
CA ALA A 467 -15.87 21.70 -33.77
C ALA A 467 -15.80 23.17 -33.34
N ALA A 468 -14.98 23.49 -32.33
CA ALA A 468 -14.91 24.82 -31.74
C ALA A 468 -14.09 25.80 -32.60
N SER A 469 -14.56 27.04 -32.72
CA SER A 469 -13.75 28.11 -33.31
C SER A 469 -12.66 28.58 -32.33
N THR A 470 -11.60 29.23 -32.83
CA THR A 470 -10.59 29.85 -31.96
C THR A 470 -11.20 30.83 -30.95
N SER A 471 -12.24 31.57 -31.35
CA SER A 471 -12.96 32.48 -30.44
C SER A 471 -13.72 31.72 -29.35
N GLU A 472 -14.34 30.59 -29.67
CA GLU A 472 -15.02 29.72 -28.70
C GLU A 472 -14.02 29.08 -27.72
N VAL A 473 -12.86 28.65 -28.21
CA VAL A 473 -11.76 28.14 -27.38
C VAL A 473 -11.31 29.20 -26.37
N ARG A 474 -10.99 30.40 -26.85
CA ARG A 474 -10.55 31.52 -26.00
C ARG A 474 -11.61 31.89 -24.96
N ALA A 475 -12.87 31.96 -25.36
CA ALA A 475 -13.97 32.30 -24.46
C ALA A 475 -14.20 31.21 -23.40
N THR A 476 -14.18 29.94 -23.79
CA THR A 476 -14.44 28.79 -22.90
C THR A 476 -13.34 28.63 -21.86
N LEU A 477 -12.09 28.71 -22.29
CA LEU A 477 -10.91 28.58 -21.44
C LEU A 477 -10.55 29.89 -20.70
N ARG A 478 -11.25 30.99 -21.02
CA ARG A 478 -11.04 32.34 -20.45
C ARG A 478 -9.59 32.80 -20.62
N LEU A 479 -9.08 32.66 -21.85
CA LEU A 479 -7.70 33.01 -22.19
C LEU A 479 -7.51 34.53 -22.22
N PRO A 480 -6.32 35.04 -21.82
CA PRO A 480 -5.95 36.44 -21.97
C PRO A 480 -6.17 36.99 -23.39
N SER A 481 -6.44 38.29 -23.49
CA SER A 481 -6.65 38.96 -24.77
C SER A 481 -5.41 38.94 -25.68
N SER A 482 -4.21 38.84 -25.09
CA SER A 482 -2.92 38.72 -25.78
C SER A 482 -2.77 37.42 -26.55
N MET A 483 -3.37 36.32 -26.08
CA MET A 483 -3.27 35.02 -26.73
C MET A 483 -4.21 34.96 -27.93
N THR A 484 -3.65 34.89 -29.14
CA THR A 484 -4.42 34.90 -30.38
C THR A 484 -4.53 33.54 -31.04
N SER A 485 -3.51 32.69 -30.88
CA SER A 485 -3.45 31.35 -31.46
C SER A 485 -2.92 30.34 -30.44
N PRO A 486 -3.71 29.99 -29.41
CA PRO A 486 -3.23 29.13 -28.33
C PRO A 486 -2.87 27.74 -28.85
N VAL A 487 -1.69 27.25 -28.46
CA VAL A 487 -1.32 25.86 -28.73
C VAL A 487 -1.72 25.01 -27.53
N VAL A 488 -2.59 24.03 -27.76
CA VAL A 488 -3.21 23.24 -26.70
C VAL A 488 -2.59 21.85 -26.62
N SER A 489 -2.19 21.46 -25.42
CA SER A 489 -1.77 20.10 -25.06
C SER A 489 -2.74 19.50 -24.01
N LEU A 490 -2.84 18.19 -23.99
CA LEU A 490 -3.66 17.42 -23.07
C LEU A 490 -2.77 16.65 -22.10
N LEU A 491 -3.08 16.66 -20.80
CA LEU A 491 -2.37 15.91 -19.78
C LEU A 491 -3.34 15.09 -18.94
N ALA A 492 -3.16 13.77 -18.92
CA ALA A 492 -3.80 12.90 -17.94
C ALA A 492 -2.86 12.69 -16.75
N LEU A 493 -3.15 13.32 -15.61
CA LEU A 493 -2.33 13.24 -14.41
C LEU A 493 -3.01 12.37 -13.34
N THR A 494 -2.34 11.30 -12.93
CA THR A 494 -2.84 10.42 -11.86
C THR A 494 -2.10 10.65 -10.54
N ARG A 495 -2.73 10.34 -9.39
CA ARG A 495 -1.99 10.29 -8.12
C ARG A 495 -1.02 9.11 -8.09
N HIS A 496 -1.46 7.96 -8.58
CA HIS A 496 -0.75 6.68 -8.68
C HIS A 496 -1.18 5.95 -9.96
N TYR A 497 -0.34 5.08 -10.51
CA TYR A 497 -0.65 4.10 -11.56
C TYR A 497 -1.09 4.73 -12.90
N ALA A 498 -0.24 5.55 -13.50
CA ALA A 498 -0.43 6.15 -14.81
C ALA A 498 0.06 5.30 -15.99
N HIS A 499 1.03 4.39 -15.84
CA HIS A 499 1.73 3.78 -16.97
C HIS A 499 0.83 2.93 -17.89
N SER A 500 -0.27 2.39 -17.37
CA SER A 500 -1.32 1.74 -18.19
C SER A 500 -2.00 2.67 -19.19
N LEU A 501 -1.90 4.00 -19.02
CA LEU A 501 -2.46 5.00 -19.91
C LEU A 501 -1.76 5.07 -21.27
N ARG A 502 -0.53 4.53 -21.40
CA ARG A 502 0.15 4.41 -22.71
C ARG A 502 -0.66 3.65 -23.76
N LEU A 503 -1.58 2.79 -23.31
CA LEU A 503 -2.47 2.01 -24.19
C LEU A 503 -3.62 2.86 -24.76
N VAL A 504 -3.89 4.03 -24.20
CA VAL A 504 -5.06 4.88 -24.57
C VAL A 504 -4.71 6.34 -24.84
N VAL A 505 -3.52 6.80 -24.44
CA VAL A 505 -3.00 8.13 -24.72
C VAL A 505 -2.11 8.02 -25.96
N ASP A 506 -2.60 8.55 -27.07
CA ASP A 506 -1.96 8.55 -28.38
C ASP A 506 -1.75 9.98 -28.90
N GLY A 507 -0.97 10.11 -29.97
CA GLY A 507 -0.70 11.39 -30.63
C GLY A 507 0.31 12.28 -29.90
N ASN A 508 0.69 13.38 -30.55
CA ASN A 508 1.67 14.34 -30.00
C ASN A 508 0.99 15.42 -29.13
N ASP A 509 -0.34 15.53 -29.19
CA ASP A 509 -1.14 16.49 -28.45
C ASP A 509 -1.40 16.08 -27.00
N ALA A 510 -1.15 14.82 -26.64
CA ALA A 510 -1.45 14.29 -25.31
C ALA A 510 -0.22 13.66 -24.63
N VAL A 511 -0.18 13.76 -23.31
CA VAL A 511 0.80 13.11 -22.43
C VAL A 511 0.07 12.58 -21.18
N PHE A 512 0.63 11.58 -20.52
CA PHE A 512 0.18 11.14 -19.20
C PHE A 512 1.32 11.20 -18.21
N SER A 513 1.01 11.21 -16.93
CA SER A 513 1.99 11.15 -15.84
C SER A 513 1.29 10.72 -14.56
N ASN A 514 2.03 10.16 -13.61
CA ASN A 514 1.62 10.14 -12.21
C ASN A 514 2.24 11.34 -11.44
N TRP A 515 1.87 11.47 -10.17
CA TRP A 515 2.38 12.55 -9.32
C TRP A 515 3.90 12.51 -9.13
N SER A 516 4.48 11.32 -8.92
CA SER A 516 5.92 11.16 -8.70
C SER A 516 6.74 11.60 -9.93
N GLN A 517 6.26 11.26 -11.12
CA GLN A 517 6.85 11.70 -12.39
C GLN A 517 6.74 13.23 -12.56
N LEU A 518 5.61 13.85 -12.18
CA LEU A 518 5.47 15.32 -12.22
C LEU A 518 6.47 16.01 -11.29
N VAL A 519 6.59 15.55 -10.05
CA VAL A 519 7.56 16.12 -9.09
C VAL A 519 8.99 15.94 -9.61
N THR A 520 9.31 14.75 -10.13
CA THR A 520 10.65 14.46 -10.70
C THR A 520 10.96 15.35 -11.90
N ALA A 521 9.98 15.59 -12.79
CA ALA A 521 10.16 16.51 -13.93
C ALA A 521 10.46 17.93 -13.45
N VAL A 522 9.71 18.41 -12.44
CA VAL A 522 9.93 19.75 -11.87
C VAL A 522 11.31 19.86 -11.22
N GLU A 523 11.72 18.88 -10.42
CA GLU A 523 13.05 18.84 -9.79
C GLU A 523 14.17 18.87 -10.84
N ARG A 524 14.09 18.03 -11.88
CA ARG A 524 15.08 18.02 -12.98
C ARG A 524 15.15 19.35 -13.72
N LEU A 525 14.02 20.01 -13.94
CA LEU A 525 13.98 21.33 -14.59
C LEU A 525 14.54 22.43 -13.68
N GLN A 526 14.34 22.35 -12.37
CA GLN A 526 14.96 23.27 -11.40
C GLN A 526 16.49 23.11 -11.39
N GLU A 527 16.99 21.88 -11.47
CA GLU A 527 18.44 21.59 -11.48
C GLU A 527 19.15 22.05 -12.77
N ARG A 528 18.44 22.11 -13.91
CA ARG A 528 19.01 22.55 -15.18
C ARG A 528 19.49 24.00 -15.18
N GLY A 529 18.97 24.86 -14.30
CA GLY A 529 19.32 26.28 -14.26
C GLY A 529 18.77 27.05 -15.46
N GLU A 530 19.54 27.98 -16.02
CA GLU A 530 19.13 28.78 -17.18
C GLU A 530 19.27 28.01 -18.51
N PRO A 531 18.37 28.25 -19.49
CA PRO A 531 17.28 29.24 -19.51
C PRO A 531 16.09 28.84 -18.63
N VAL A 532 15.25 29.84 -18.28
CA VAL A 532 14.00 29.61 -17.53
C VAL A 532 13.17 28.56 -18.26
N PRO A 533 12.78 27.45 -17.60
CA PRO A 533 11.95 26.42 -18.20
C PRO A 533 10.62 26.97 -18.71
N THR A 534 10.02 26.27 -19.66
CA THR A 534 8.68 26.55 -20.20
C THR A 534 7.74 25.39 -19.92
N VAL A 535 6.45 25.58 -20.21
CA VAL A 535 5.48 24.48 -20.20
C VAL A 535 5.84 23.39 -21.22
N ASP A 536 6.45 23.73 -22.35
CA ASP A 536 6.88 22.72 -23.33
C ASP A 536 8.00 21.85 -22.75
N ASP A 537 8.99 22.43 -22.06
CA ASP A 537 10.06 21.68 -21.39
C ASP A 537 9.49 20.72 -20.34
N LEU A 538 8.46 21.14 -19.61
CA LEU A 538 7.74 20.28 -18.67
C LEU A 538 7.08 19.11 -19.39
N LEU A 539 6.35 19.36 -20.48
CA LEU A 539 5.69 18.29 -21.23
C LEU A 539 6.70 17.31 -21.83
N ASP A 540 7.86 17.80 -22.28
CA ASP A 540 8.92 16.96 -22.82
C ASP A 540 9.58 16.10 -21.73
N GLU A 541 9.86 16.65 -20.54
CA GLU A 541 10.32 15.84 -19.40
C GLU A 541 9.29 14.78 -18.98
N LEU A 542 8.00 15.14 -18.98
CA LEU A 542 6.94 14.17 -18.67
C LEU A 542 6.87 13.05 -19.71
N ARG A 543 7.07 13.35 -21.00
CA ARG A 543 7.14 12.32 -22.06
C ARG A 543 8.35 11.41 -21.86
N ILE A 544 9.50 11.96 -21.49
CA ILE A 544 10.72 11.19 -21.19
C ILE A 544 10.49 10.27 -19.97
N LEU A 545 9.88 10.80 -18.90
CA LEU A 545 9.60 10.03 -17.69
C LEU A 545 8.45 9.04 -17.86
N SER A 546 7.57 9.22 -18.83
CA SER A 546 6.43 8.33 -19.07
C SER A 546 6.76 7.22 -20.07
N VAL A 547 8.03 6.78 -20.07
CA VAL A 547 8.70 5.89 -21.04
C VAL A 547 7.72 4.88 -21.66
N PRO A 548 7.62 4.84 -23.00
CA PRO A 548 6.69 3.98 -23.72
C PRO A 548 7.19 2.53 -23.91
N GLU A 549 8.37 2.18 -23.42
CA GLU A 549 8.88 0.81 -23.52
C GLU A 549 8.02 -0.14 -22.71
N GLU A 550 7.65 -1.24 -23.34
CA GLU A 550 6.81 -2.25 -22.73
C GLU A 550 7.68 -3.14 -21.85
N GLU A 551 7.52 -2.94 -20.55
CA GLU A 551 8.21 -3.75 -19.56
C GLU A 551 7.43 -5.03 -19.29
N HIS A 552 8.14 -6.15 -19.30
CA HIS A 552 7.55 -7.45 -19.07
C HIS A 552 8.06 -8.04 -17.76
N TYR A 553 7.18 -8.72 -17.04
CA TYR A 553 7.62 -9.63 -15.99
C TYR A 553 8.57 -10.66 -16.57
N LEU A 554 9.56 -11.05 -15.77
CA LEU A 554 10.42 -12.18 -16.10
C LEU A 554 9.54 -13.41 -16.38
N PRO A 555 9.88 -14.23 -17.40
CA PRO A 555 9.10 -15.42 -17.70
C PRO A 555 8.93 -16.28 -16.44
N GLU A 556 7.68 -16.60 -16.11
CA GLU A 556 7.39 -17.47 -14.99
C GLU A 556 7.93 -18.88 -15.30
N PRO A 557 8.82 -19.43 -14.45
CA PRO A 557 9.28 -20.80 -14.65
C PRO A 557 8.10 -21.76 -14.52
N PRO A 558 8.05 -22.85 -15.32
CA PRO A 558 7.04 -23.86 -15.15
C PRO A 558 7.00 -24.37 -13.71
N SER A 559 5.81 -24.35 -13.11
CA SER A 559 5.61 -24.73 -11.72
C SER A 559 4.46 -25.74 -11.57
N ASP A 560 4.59 -26.60 -10.56
CA ASP A 560 3.60 -27.64 -10.23
C ASP A 560 3.18 -27.47 -8.77
N TRP A 561 1.88 -27.34 -8.58
CA TRP A 561 1.27 -27.04 -7.30
C TRP A 561 0.30 -28.15 -6.94
N THR A 562 0.43 -28.67 -5.71
CA THR A 562 -0.44 -29.73 -5.21
C THR A 562 -0.92 -29.39 -3.80
N VAL A 563 -2.24 -29.47 -3.61
CA VAL A 563 -2.91 -29.37 -2.31
C VAL A 563 -4.01 -30.41 -2.22
N GLY A 564 -3.86 -31.35 -1.28
CA GLY A 564 -4.76 -32.49 -1.14
C GLY A 564 -4.94 -33.26 -2.44
N SER A 565 -6.15 -33.27 -2.98
CA SER A 565 -6.48 -33.93 -4.26
C SER A 565 -6.32 -33.03 -5.48
N LEU A 566 -6.17 -31.72 -5.28
CA LEU A 566 -6.02 -30.74 -6.34
C LEU A 566 -4.56 -30.61 -6.76
N ARG A 567 -4.32 -30.79 -8.06
CA ARG A 567 -3.05 -30.47 -8.72
C ARG A 567 -3.29 -29.44 -9.83
N PHE A 568 -2.41 -28.45 -9.93
CA PHE A 568 -2.39 -27.51 -11.04
C PHE A 568 -0.97 -27.15 -11.44
N THR A 569 -0.75 -26.96 -12.73
CA THR A 569 0.52 -26.54 -13.29
C THR A 569 0.36 -25.17 -13.93
N ILE A 570 1.42 -24.37 -13.84
CA ILE A 570 1.49 -23.05 -14.47
C ILE A 570 2.68 -23.08 -15.42
N GLU A 571 2.43 -22.70 -16.67
CA GLU A 571 3.48 -22.45 -17.66
C GLU A 571 3.21 -21.13 -18.37
N GLN A 572 4.25 -20.55 -18.95
CA GLN A 572 4.13 -19.40 -19.84
C GLN A 572 4.32 -19.87 -21.29
N GLU A 573 3.49 -19.39 -22.21
CA GLU A 573 3.71 -19.65 -23.64
C GLU A 573 5.12 -19.22 -24.04
N ARG A 574 5.77 -20.00 -24.90
CA ARG A 574 7.07 -19.62 -25.46
C ARG A 574 6.81 -18.91 -26.78
N ASP A 575 7.43 -17.75 -26.95
CA ASP A 575 7.45 -17.01 -28.23
C ASP A 575 8.10 -17.82 -29.36
#